data_AF-A0A522RAA9-F1
#
_entry.id   AF-A0A522RAA9-F1
#
_cell.length_a   1.000
_cell.length_b   1.000
_cell.length_c   1.000
_cell.angle_alpha   90.00
_cell.angle_beta   90.00
_cell.angle_gamma   90.00
#
_symmetry.space_group_name_H-M   'P 1'
#
loop_
_entity.id
_entity.type
_entity.pdbx_description
1 polymer ?
#
loop_
_entity_poly.entity_id
_entity_poly.type
_entity_poly.pdbx_seq_one_letter_code
_entity_poly.pdbx_strand_id
1 'polypeptide(L)'
;MKIHPTHAAVYIPPPVIGILIFLLSIGIQKYFPIGHHLFHSTILIITGWLFIIIALSFGMSGIFRFLRTNNTVETFKAASSLQTTGIYTISRNPMYVGLVCLYTGLSLLIGNWWTVIFIAVFIFILQEYVIRREERYLRYAFGEQYISYTRRVRRWIGRKKKASR
;
A
#
# COMPACT_ATOMS: atom_id res chain seq x y z
N MET A 1 -0.98 -30.91 15.14
CA MET A 1 0.25 -30.14 14.88
C MET A 1 -0.12 -28.97 13.97
N LYS A 2 -0.25 -27.74 14.49
CA LYS A 2 -0.60 -26.57 13.67
C LYS A 2 0.69 -26.05 13.02
N ILE A 3 0.79 -26.17 11.70
CA ILE A 3 1.92 -25.66 10.92
C ILE A 3 1.98 -24.15 11.14
N HIS A 4 3.07 -23.66 11.74
CA HIS A 4 3.25 -22.26 12.07
C HIS A 4 3.71 -21.50 10.81
N PRO A 5 3.01 -20.42 10.39
CA PRO A 5 3.40 -19.68 9.20
C PRO A 5 4.69 -18.91 9.47
N THR A 6 5.76 -19.25 8.74
CA THR A 6 7.08 -18.61 8.81
C THR A 6 7.12 -17.22 8.15
N HIS A 7 6.11 -16.91 7.32
CA HIS A 7 5.94 -15.64 6.62
C HIS A 7 4.45 -15.39 6.32
N ALA A 8 4.11 -14.14 5.98
CA ALA A 8 2.81 -13.85 5.40
C ALA A 8 2.78 -14.47 3.99
N ALA A 9 2.03 -15.55 3.78
CA ALA A 9 1.94 -16.29 2.52
C ALA A 9 1.32 -15.43 1.39
N VAL A 10 2.09 -14.46 0.89
CA VAL A 10 1.78 -13.54 -0.21
C VAL A 10 2.76 -13.86 -1.32
N TYR A 11 2.28 -14.61 -2.31
CA TYR A 11 3.14 -15.14 -3.37
C TYR A 11 3.37 -14.15 -4.50
N ILE A 12 2.41 -13.25 -4.72
CA ILE A 12 2.47 -12.24 -5.78
C ILE A 12 2.85 -10.90 -5.15
N PRO A 13 3.98 -10.29 -5.56
CA PRO A 13 4.37 -8.98 -5.07
C PRO A 13 3.30 -7.92 -5.37
N PRO A 14 2.89 -7.11 -4.39
CA PRO A 14 1.85 -6.10 -4.56
C PRO A 14 2.08 -5.12 -5.73
N PRO A 15 3.32 -4.68 -6.04
CA PRO A 15 3.56 -3.87 -7.25
C PRO A 15 3.22 -4.60 -8.55
N VAL A 16 3.43 -5.92 -8.63
CA VAL A 16 3.10 -6.71 -9.82
C VAL A 16 1.58 -6.74 -10.04
N ILE A 17 0.80 -6.92 -8.96
CA ILE A 17 -0.67 -6.86 -9.03
C ILE A 17 -1.13 -5.52 -9.60
N GLY A 18 -0.55 -4.42 -9.09
CA GLY A 18 -0.88 -3.07 -9.56
C GLY A 18 -0.54 -2.87 -11.04
N ILE A 19 0.64 -3.31 -11.49
CA ILE A 19 1.04 -3.25 -12.91
C ILE A 19 0.04 -4.02 -13.79
N LEU A 20 -0.31 -5.26 -13.41
CA LEU A 20 -1.24 -6.09 -14.21
C LEU A 20 -2.61 -5.42 -14.35
N ILE A 21 -3.15 -4.91 -13.26
CA ILE A 21 -4.41 -4.17 -13.24
C ILE A 21 -4.33 -2.92 -14.13
N PHE A 22 -3.21 -2.22 -14.07
CA PHE A 22 -2.99 -1.02 -14.86
C PHE A 22 -2.90 -1.32 -16.36
N LEU A 23 -2.15 -2.36 -16.76
CA LEU A 23 -2.09 -2.82 -18.15
C LEU A 23 -3.45 -3.28 -18.66
N LEU A 24 -4.21 -4.01 -17.83
CA LEU A 24 -5.57 -4.42 -18.17
C LEU A 24 -6.46 -3.21 -18.43
N SER A 25 -6.39 -2.17 -17.60
CA SER A 25 -7.19 -0.96 -17.77
C SER A 25 -6.85 -0.16 -19.04
N ILE A 26 -5.59 -0.16 -19.47
CA ILE A 26 -5.17 0.42 -20.76
C ILE A 26 -5.74 -0.42 -21.91
N GLY A 27 -5.68 -1.75 -21.79
CA GLY A 27 -6.29 -2.66 -22.75
C GLY A 27 -7.80 -2.44 -22.89
N ILE A 28 -8.52 -2.31 -21.78
CA ILE A 28 -9.96 -2.06 -21.78
C ILE A 28 -10.27 -0.70 -22.41
N GLN A 29 -9.53 0.37 -22.08
CA GLN A 29 -9.72 1.68 -22.71
C GLN A 29 -9.56 1.64 -24.23
N LYS A 30 -8.71 0.75 -24.76
CA LYS A 30 -8.55 0.56 -26.22
C LYS A 30 -9.81 -0.03 -26.87
N TYR A 31 -10.50 -0.95 -26.20
CA TYR A 31 -11.71 -1.61 -26.73
C TYR A 31 -13.01 -0.90 -26.33
N PHE A 32 -13.01 -0.20 -25.20
CA PHE A 32 -14.14 0.53 -24.63
C PHE A 32 -13.68 1.94 -24.22
N PRO A 33 -13.47 2.84 -25.20
CA PRO A 33 -12.93 4.16 -24.93
C PRO A 33 -13.95 5.04 -24.19
N ILE A 34 -13.54 5.55 -23.04
CA ILE A 34 -14.24 6.60 -22.30
C ILE A 34 -13.52 7.93 -22.55
N GLY A 35 -14.26 9.02 -22.72
CA GLY A 35 -13.70 10.35 -22.94
C GLY A 35 -12.73 10.78 -21.84
N HIS A 36 -11.57 11.30 -22.23
CA HIS A 36 -10.45 11.67 -21.34
C HIS A 36 -10.28 13.18 -21.14
N HIS A 37 -11.22 13.99 -21.65
CA HIS A 37 -11.11 15.46 -21.64
C HIS A 37 -10.96 16.04 -20.23
N LEU A 38 -11.60 15.43 -19.22
CA LEU A 38 -11.52 15.88 -17.82
C LEU A 38 -10.09 15.80 -17.27
N PHE A 39 -9.32 14.78 -17.66
CA PHE A 39 -7.96 14.53 -17.17
C PHE A 39 -6.91 15.51 -17.69
N HIS A 40 -7.22 16.28 -18.74
CA HIS A 40 -6.34 17.32 -19.27
C HIS A 40 -6.43 18.64 -18.47
N SER A 41 -7.28 18.68 -17.45
CA SER A 41 -7.35 19.84 -16.56
C SER A 41 -6.07 19.99 -15.73
N THR A 42 -5.57 21.22 -15.63
CA THR A 42 -4.37 21.57 -14.84
C THR A 42 -4.47 21.08 -13.39
N ILE A 43 -5.68 21.12 -12.82
CA ILE A 43 -5.96 20.67 -11.45
C ILE A 43 -5.66 19.17 -11.31
N LEU A 44 -6.11 18.33 -12.24
CA LEU A 44 -5.87 16.88 -12.16
C LEU A 44 -4.41 16.53 -12.43
N ILE A 45 -3.72 17.26 -13.30
CA ILE A 45 -2.29 17.08 -13.54
C ILE A 45 -1.49 17.41 -12.27
N ILE A 46 -1.75 18.56 -11.64
CA ILE A 46 -1.11 18.95 -10.37
C ILE A 46 -1.41 17.92 -9.28
N THR A 47 -2.67 17.49 -9.17
CA THR A 47 -3.10 16.46 -8.20
C THR A 47 -2.38 15.14 -8.46
N GLY A 48 -2.22 14.74 -9.72
CA GLY A 48 -1.49 13.55 -10.12
C GLY A 48 -0.05 13.58 -9.64
N TRP A 49 0.68 14.66 -9.93
CA TRP A 49 2.06 14.85 -9.44
C TRP A 49 2.16 14.90 -7.93
N LEU A 50 1.22 15.53 -7.23
CA LEU A 50 1.18 15.54 -5.77
C LEU A 50 1.09 14.11 -5.21
N PHE A 51 0.25 13.25 -5.80
CA PHE A 51 0.17 11.85 -5.43
C PHE A 51 1.47 11.08 -5.67
N ILE A 52 2.18 11.36 -6.77
CA ILE A 52 3.52 10.77 -7.04
C ILE A 52 4.52 11.20 -5.97
N ILE A 53 4.56 12.48 -5.59
CA ILE A 53 5.47 12.99 -4.55
C ILE A 53 5.17 12.34 -3.19
N ILE A 54 3.90 12.21 -2.83
CA ILE A 54 3.47 11.51 -1.62
C ILE A 54 3.92 10.05 -1.68
N ALA A 55 3.70 9.37 -2.80
CA ALA A 55 4.11 7.98 -2.99
C ALA A 55 5.62 7.80 -2.80
N LEU A 56 6.43 8.68 -3.40
CA LEU A 56 7.87 8.67 -3.24
C LEU A 56 8.28 8.91 -1.79
N SER A 57 7.60 9.79 -1.07
CA SER A 57 7.89 10.04 0.36
C SER A 57 7.63 8.78 1.22
N PHE A 58 6.53 8.06 0.95
CA PHE A 58 6.23 6.79 1.61
C PHE A 58 7.20 5.68 1.19
N GLY A 59 7.56 5.59 -0.10
CA GLY A 59 8.52 4.61 -0.62
C GLY A 59 9.95 4.82 -0.12
N MET A 60 10.40 6.07 -0.09
CA MET A 60 11.73 6.46 0.39
C MET A 60 11.89 6.11 1.87
N SER A 61 10.83 6.22 2.68
CA SER A 61 10.89 5.79 4.09
C SER A 61 11.14 4.28 4.28
N GLY A 62 10.74 3.46 3.29
CA GLY A 62 11.06 2.04 3.23
C GLY A 62 12.50 1.78 2.76
N ILE A 63 12.92 2.46 1.69
CA ILE A 63 14.27 2.35 1.11
C ILE A 63 15.33 2.85 2.10
N PHE A 64 15.11 4.00 2.74
CA PHE A 64 16.05 4.58 3.72
C PHE A 64 16.25 3.67 4.94
N ARG A 65 15.23 2.88 5.30
CA ARG A 65 15.32 1.88 6.37
C ARG A 65 15.99 0.59 5.91
N PHE A 66 15.77 0.16 4.67
CA PHE A 66 16.50 -0.94 4.04
C PHE A 66 18.00 -0.63 3.99
N LEU A 67 18.37 0.55 3.47
CA LEU A 67 19.75 1.00 3.37
C LEU A 67 20.44 1.16 4.73
N ARG A 68 19.68 1.51 5.79
CA ARG A 68 20.22 1.68 7.14
C ARG A 68 20.34 0.37 7.92
N THR A 69 19.62 -0.69 7.53
CA THR A 69 19.60 -1.95 8.29
C THR A 69 20.30 -3.12 7.60
N ASN A 70 20.81 -2.96 6.36
CA ASN A 70 21.37 -4.06 5.54
C ASN A 70 20.46 -5.31 5.46
N ASN A 71 19.20 -5.17 5.86
CA ASN A 71 18.20 -6.20 5.74
C ASN A 71 17.56 -5.97 4.39
N THR A 72 17.84 -6.92 3.49
CA THR A 72 17.08 -7.16 2.29
C THR A 72 15.58 -7.00 2.60
N VAL A 73 14.79 -6.36 1.71
CA VAL A 73 13.31 -6.31 1.81
C VAL A 73 12.83 -7.73 1.56
N GLU A 74 13.12 -8.63 2.50
CA GLU A 74 12.77 -10.03 2.42
C GLU A 74 11.37 -10.14 2.96
N THR A 75 10.41 -9.99 2.07
CA THR A 75 9.03 -10.43 2.24
C THR A 75 8.92 -11.90 2.68
N PHE A 76 10.02 -12.67 2.62
CA PHE A 76 10.09 -14.11 2.87
C PHE A 76 10.81 -14.51 4.18
N LYS A 77 11.42 -13.58 4.93
CA LYS A 77 12.00 -13.88 6.25
C LYS A 77 11.06 -13.49 7.39
N ALA A 78 11.19 -14.19 8.51
CA ALA A 78 10.47 -13.86 9.71
C ALA A 78 10.82 -12.43 10.16
N ALA A 79 9.82 -11.63 10.52
CA ALA A 79 10.03 -10.28 11.01
C ALA A 79 10.83 -10.33 12.32
N SER A 80 12.05 -9.78 12.33
CA SER A 80 12.93 -9.78 13.51
C SER A 80 12.50 -8.76 14.57
N SER A 81 11.76 -7.72 14.19
CA SER A 81 11.25 -6.69 15.10
C SER A 81 10.00 -6.02 14.56
N LEU A 82 9.10 -5.61 15.48
CA LEU A 82 7.89 -4.89 15.13
C LEU A 82 8.18 -3.40 14.90
N GLN A 83 7.93 -2.91 13.69
CA GLN A 83 8.15 -1.52 13.32
C GLN A 83 6.96 -0.63 13.73
N THR A 84 7.17 0.28 14.68
CA THR A 84 6.10 1.18 15.17
C THR A 84 6.48 2.67 15.21
N THR A 85 7.63 3.05 14.64
CA THR A 85 8.17 4.43 14.69
C THR A 85 8.25 5.06 13.30
N GLY A 86 8.41 6.39 13.24
CA GLY A 86 8.48 7.13 11.97
C GLY A 86 7.18 7.03 11.17
N ILE A 87 7.26 6.66 9.90
CA ILE A 87 6.10 6.52 8.99
C ILE A 87 5.06 5.51 9.52
N TYR A 88 5.49 4.52 10.31
CA TYR A 88 4.64 3.53 10.94
C TYR A 88 3.75 4.13 12.06
N THR A 89 3.96 5.38 12.46
CA THR A 89 3.04 6.10 13.36
C THR A 89 1.82 6.68 12.63
N ILE A 90 1.91 6.85 11.31
CA ILE A 90 0.85 7.39 10.45
C ILE A 90 -0.02 6.26 9.91
N SER A 91 0.59 5.14 9.54
CA SER A 91 -0.07 3.98 8.96
C SER A 91 0.57 2.70 9.46
N ARG A 92 -0.22 1.65 9.66
CA ARG A 92 0.34 0.30 9.86
C ARG A 92 0.92 -0.31 8.59
N ASN A 93 0.53 0.22 7.42
CA ASN A 93 0.85 -0.28 6.10
C ASN A 93 1.35 0.84 5.16
N PRO A 94 2.37 1.62 5.58
CA PRO A 94 2.79 2.83 4.88
C PRO A 94 3.24 2.58 3.44
N MET A 95 3.89 1.44 3.18
CA MET A 95 4.29 1.04 1.83
C MET A 95 3.08 0.88 0.89
N TYR A 96 2.00 0.27 1.36
CA TYR A 96 0.77 0.09 0.58
C TYR A 96 0.01 1.39 0.38
N VAL A 97 0.07 2.33 1.32
CA VAL A 97 -0.41 3.70 1.11
C VAL A 97 0.36 4.35 -0.03
N GLY A 98 1.70 4.28 -0.01
CA GLY A 98 2.53 4.82 -1.08
C GLY A 98 2.21 4.19 -2.44
N LEU A 99 2.00 2.88 -2.48
CA LEU A 99 1.66 2.17 -3.72
C LEU A 99 0.29 2.60 -4.28
N VAL A 100 -0.73 2.75 -3.43
CA VAL A 100 -2.03 3.30 -3.84
C VAL A 100 -1.87 4.73 -4.35
N CYS A 101 -1.12 5.59 -3.65
CA CYS A 101 -0.83 6.95 -4.11
C CYS A 101 -0.13 6.96 -5.47
N LEU A 102 0.84 6.06 -5.70
CA LEU A 102 1.56 5.96 -6.97
C LEU A 102 0.60 5.67 -8.12
N TYR A 103 -0.23 4.63 -7.99
CA TYR A 103 -1.18 4.26 -9.04
C TYR A 103 -2.28 5.30 -9.22
N THR A 104 -2.72 5.98 -8.16
CA THR A 104 -3.64 7.11 -8.27
C THR A 104 -3.01 8.25 -9.06
N GLY A 105 -1.78 8.64 -8.75
CA GLY A 105 -1.07 9.70 -9.48
C GLY A 105 -0.90 9.35 -10.96
N LEU A 106 -0.45 8.14 -11.26
CA LEU A 106 -0.32 7.65 -12.64
C LEU A 106 -1.66 7.62 -13.38
N SER A 107 -2.74 7.22 -12.71
CA SER A 107 -4.08 7.17 -13.30
C SER A 107 -4.57 8.56 -13.71
N LEU A 108 -4.34 9.57 -12.87
CA LEU A 108 -4.69 10.96 -13.15
C LEU A 108 -3.87 11.53 -14.32
N LEU A 109 -2.57 11.22 -14.37
CA LEU A 109 -1.67 11.73 -15.41
C LEU A 109 -1.87 11.07 -16.78
N ILE A 110 -2.18 9.77 -16.81
CA ILE A 110 -2.50 9.06 -18.06
C ILE A 110 -3.90 9.43 -18.56
N GLY A 111 -4.80 9.73 -17.63
CA GLY A 111 -6.13 10.20 -17.95
C GLY A 111 -7.09 9.12 -18.45
N ASN A 112 -7.15 8.00 -17.73
CA ASN A 112 -7.98 6.85 -18.08
C ASN A 112 -9.02 6.59 -16.97
N TRP A 113 -10.31 6.51 -17.31
CA TRP A 113 -11.35 6.23 -16.31
C TRP A 113 -11.30 4.80 -15.79
N TRP A 114 -10.88 3.84 -16.61
CA TRP A 114 -10.71 2.46 -16.19
C TRP A 114 -9.65 2.35 -15.11
N THR A 115 -8.51 3.05 -15.24
CA THR A 115 -7.46 3.02 -14.20
C THR A 115 -8.02 3.50 -12.86
N VAL A 116 -8.87 4.55 -12.86
CA VAL A 116 -9.53 5.07 -11.65
C VAL A 116 -10.42 4.02 -10.99
N ILE A 117 -11.27 3.34 -11.76
CA ILE A 117 -12.14 2.26 -11.26
C ILE A 117 -11.30 1.12 -10.67
N PHE A 118 -10.23 0.77 -11.37
CA PHE A 118 -9.36 -0.33 -11.00
C PHE A 118 -8.49 -0.02 -9.76
N ILE A 119 -8.30 1.25 -9.36
CA ILE A 119 -7.69 1.58 -8.07
C ILE A 119 -8.54 1.03 -6.92
N ALA A 120 -9.87 1.12 -6.98
CA ALA A 120 -10.73 0.57 -5.94
C ALA A 120 -10.58 -0.97 -5.83
N VAL A 121 -10.50 -1.65 -6.98
CA VAL A 121 -10.22 -3.09 -7.06
C VAL A 121 -8.85 -3.41 -6.49
N PHE A 122 -7.83 -2.62 -6.80
CA PHE A 122 -6.49 -2.81 -6.28
C PHE A 122 -6.42 -2.64 -4.76
N ILE A 123 -7.06 -1.61 -4.20
CA ILE A 123 -7.16 -1.40 -2.74
C ILE A 123 -7.84 -2.60 -2.07
N PHE A 124 -8.91 -3.13 -2.68
CA PHE A 124 -9.60 -4.31 -2.17
C PHE A 124 -8.69 -5.53 -2.15
N ILE A 125 -7.97 -5.80 -3.24
CA ILE A 125 -7.01 -6.92 -3.34
C ILE A 125 -5.90 -6.76 -2.30
N LEU A 126 -5.29 -5.56 -2.19
CA LEU A 126 -4.27 -5.29 -1.18
C LEU A 126 -4.80 -5.57 0.22
N GLN A 127 -6.01 -5.14 0.53
CA GLN A 127 -6.59 -5.35 1.85
C GLN A 127 -6.78 -6.83 2.16
N GLU A 128 -7.42 -7.58 1.26
CA GLU A 128 -7.86 -8.95 1.53
C GLU A 128 -6.75 -9.98 1.35
N TYR A 129 -5.96 -9.83 0.29
CA TYR A 129 -4.91 -10.78 -0.08
C TYR A 129 -3.59 -10.52 0.67
N VAL A 130 -3.22 -9.25 0.88
CA VAL A 130 -1.90 -8.88 1.40
C VAL A 130 -1.98 -8.48 2.87
N ILE A 131 -2.61 -7.34 3.15
CA ILE A 131 -2.60 -6.69 4.46
C ILE A 131 -3.17 -7.62 5.54
N ARG A 132 -4.34 -8.23 5.31
CA ARG A 132 -4.93 -9.14 6.31
C ARG A 132 -4.05 -10.34 6.63
N ARG A 133 -3.27 -10.86 5.68
CA ARG A 133 -2.35 -11.98 5.92
C ARG A 133 -1.16 -11.51 6.75
N GLU A 134 -0.57 -10.37 6.41
CA GLU A 134 0.51 -9.75 7.18
C GLU A 134 0.08 -9.39 8.60
N GLU A 135 -1.09 -8.77 8.79
CA GLU A 135 -1.59 -8.42 10.12
C GLU A 135 -1.84 -9.66 10.99
N ARG A 136 -2.29 -10.79 10.39
CA ARG A 136 -2.43 -12.07 11.11
C ARG A 136 -1.08 -12.63 11.52
N TYR A 137 -0.11 -12.61 10.60
CA TYR A 137 1.26 -13.04 10.89
C TYR A 137 1.89 -12.19 12.00
N LEU A 138 1.79 -10.86 11.92
CA LEU A 138 2.33 -9.94 12.93
C LEU A 138 1.65 -10.11 14.29
N ARG A 139 0.34 -10.36 14.32
CA ARG A 139 -0.37 -10.68 15.57
C ARG A 139 0.16 -11.97 16.19
N TYR A 140 0.43 -12.99 15.38
CA TYR A 140 0.99 -14.25 15.85
C TYR A 140 2.43 -14.07 16.35
N ALA A 141 3.28 -13.38 15.58
CA ALA A 141 4.70 -13.22 15.89
C ALA A 141 4.98 -12.30 17.09
N PHE A 142 4.18 -11.24 17.28
CA PHE A 142 4.45 -10.19 18.29
C PHE A 142 3.37 -10.04 19.36
N GLY A 143 2.27 -10.80 19.28
CA GLY A 143 1.23 -10.86 20.32
C GLY A 143 0.72 -9.48 20.77
N GLU A 144 0.81 -9.25 22.09
CA GLU A 144 0.33 -8.02 22.74
C GLU A 144 1.01 -6.73 22.26
N GLN A 145 2.27 -6.81 21.82
CA GLN A 145 2.95 -5.63 21.26
C GLN A 145 2.25 -5.14 19.99
N TYR A 146 1.88 -6.09 19.11
CA TYR A 146 1.13 -5.77 17.89
C TYR A 146 -0.29 -5.31 18.21
N ILE A 147 -0.99 -5.97 19.14
CA ILE A 147 -2.34 -5.58 19.57
C ILE A 147 -2.34 -4.14 20.08
N SER A 148 -1.40 -3.81 20.97
CA SER A 148 -1.21 -2.46 21.50
C SER A 148 -0.93 -1.42 20.41
N TYR A 149 -0.14 -1.80 19.41
CA TYR A 149 0.11 -0.95 18.23
C TYR A 149 -1.18 -0.70 17.41
N THR A 150 -2.02 -1.71 17.18
CA THR A 150 -3.30 -1.55 16.45
C THR A 150 -4.33 -0.66 17.16
N ARG A 151 -4.18 -0.47 18.48
CA ARG A 151 -5.00 0.47 19.27
C ARG A 151 -4.59 1.93 19.05
N ARG A 152 -3.36 2.19 18.58
CA ARG A 152 -2.82 3.55 18.36
C ARG A 152 -2.83 3.98 16.90
N VAL A 153 -2.64 3.05 15.96
CA VAL A 153 -2.44 3.37 14.53
C VAL A 153 -3.46 2.64 13.66
N ARG A 154 -4.06 3.35 12.71
CA ARG A 154 -5.03 2.79 11.76
C ARG A 154 -4.33 1.95 10.68
N ARG A 155 -5.11 1.12 9.99
CA ARG A 155 -4.61 0.23 8.92
C ARG A 155 -4.02 1.04 7.76
N TRP A 156 -4.77 2.01 7.26
CA TRP A 156 -4.43 2.80 6.07
C TRP A 156 -3.82 4.15 6.44
N ILE A 157 -4.57 5.09 7.02
CA ILE A 157 -4.02 6.39 7.45
C ILE A 157 -4.67 6.83 8.77
N GLY A 158 -3.85 7.36 9.68
CA GLY A 158 -4.27 8.09 10.87
C GLY A 158 -3.96 7.40 12.20
N ARG A 159 -3.99 8.21 13.26
CA ARG A 159 -3.84 7.76 14.66
C ARG A 159 -5.21 7.68 15.32
N LYS A 160 -5.38 6.71 16.21
CA LYS A 160 -6.56 6.62 17.09
C LYS A 160 -6.30 7.49 18.32
N LYS A 161 -7.27 8.32 18.72
CA LYS A 161 -7.18 9.07 19.99
C LYS A 161 -7.12 8.08 21.16
N LYS A 162 -6.32 8.41 22.17
CA LYS A 162 -6.31 7.66 23.44
C LYS A 162 -7.71 7.81 24.04
N ALA A 163 -8.40 6.71 24.32
CA ALA A 163 -9.68 6.79 25.05
C ALA A 163 -9.37 7.44 26.41
N SER A 164 -9.91 8.63 26.65
CA SER A 164 -9.91 9.25 27.98
C SER A 164 -10.69 8.32 28.91
N ARG A 165 -10.03 7.85 29.96
CA ARG A 165 -10.71 7.28 31.12
C ARG A 165 -11.16 8.42 32.01
#